data_AF-A0A6I7Q827-F1
#
_entry.id   AF-A0A6I7Q827-F1
#
_cell.length_a   1.000
_cell.length_b   1.000
_cell.length_c   1.000
_cell.angle_alpha   90.00
_cell.angle_beta   90.00
_cell.angle_gamma   90.00
#
_symmetry.space_group_name_H-M   'P 1'
#
loop_
_entity.id
_entity.type
_entity.pdbx_description
1 polymer ?
#
loop_
_entity_poly.entity_id
_entity_poly.type
_entity_poly.pdbx_seq_one_letter_code
_entity_poly.pdbx_strand_id
1 'polypeptide(L)' 'MNLPEAIYQHVLRLPEPVAREVLDFIEFLEQRYTLYPDTELEARRQAALAHLDTLTIEWQGRPIPDRAALYDDIRGQP' A
#
# COMPACT_ATOMS: atom_id res chain seq x y z
N MET A 1 15.40 -21.94 8.63
CA MET A 1 13.93 -22.02 8.48
C MET A 1 13.39 -20.63 8.75
N ASN A 2 12.59 -20.06 7.84
CA ASN A 2 11.94 -18.78 8.09
C ASN A 2 10.67 -18.96 8.92
N LEU A 3 10.13 -17.85 9.43
CA LEU A 3 8.95 -17.86 10.28
C LEU A 3 7.70 -18.44 9.58
N PRO A 4 7.40 -18.10 8.31
CA PRO A 4 6.32 -18.76 7.56
C PRO A 4 6.43 -20.29 7.51
N GLU A 5 7.62 -20.82 7.23
CA GLU A 5 7.84 -22.27 7.17
C GLU A 5 7.68 -22.94 8.53
N ALA A 6 8.07 -22.26 9.62
CA ALA A 6 7.85 -22.75 10.97
C ALA A 6 6.36 -22.89 11.27
N ILE A 7 5.57 -21.86 10.97
CA ILE A 7 4.12 -21.84 11.18
C ILE A 7 3.46 -22.97 10.38
N TYR A 8 3.83 -23.11 9.10
CA TYR A 8 3.31 -24.17 8.23
C TYR A 8 3.59 -25.58 8.80
N GLN A 9 4.80 -25.84 9.28
CA GLN A 9 5.14 -27.13 9.89
C GLN A 9 4.38 -27.41 11.19
N HIS A 10 4.06 -26.39 11.97
CA HIS A 10 3.23 -26.55 13.17
C HIS A 10 1.79 -26.87 12.80
N VAL A 11 1.22 -26.16 11.82
CA VAL A 11 -0.16 -26.38 11.34
C VAL A 11 -0.33 -27.78 10.75
N LEU A 12 0.66 -28.29 10.02
CA LEU A 12 0.65 -29.65 9.46
C LEU A 12 0.49 -30.77 10.51
N ARG A 13 0.87 -30.51 11.76
CA ARG A 13 0.79 -31.49 12.86
C ARG A 13 -0.54 -31.43 13.61
N LEU A 14 -1.38 -30.44 13.31
CA LEU A 14 -2.66 -30.23 13.99
C LEU A 14 -3.78 -31.01 13.29
N PRO A 15 -4.79 -31.47 14.03
CA PRO A 15 -6.06 -31.91 13.44
C PRO A 15 -6.71 -30.77 12.64
N GLU A 16 -7.37 -31.11 11.54
CA GLU A 16 -8.05 -30.14 10.66
C GLU A 16 -8.91 -29.08 11.40
N PRO A 17 -9.76 -29.43 12.39
CA PRO A 17 -10.55 -28.40 13.08
C PRO A 17 -9.69 -27.38 13.81
N VAL A 18 -8.57 -27.80 14.39
CA VAL A 18 -7.65 -26.91 15.12
C VAL A 18 -6.83 -26.07 14.14
N ALA A 19 -6.42 -26.65 13.01
CA ALA A 19 -5.76 -25.90 11.94
C ALA A 19 -6.65 -24.78 11.39
N ARG A 20 -7.97 -25.02 11.33
CA ARG A 20 -8.95 -24.01 10.93
C ARG A 20 -9.05 -22.86 11.94
N GLU A 21 -9.06 -23.17 13.24
CA GLU A 21 -9.00 -22.13 14.29
C GLU A 21 -7.73 -21.26 14.20
N VAL A 22 -6.60 -21.85 13.81
CA VAL A 22 -5.35 -21.10 13.60
C VAL A 22 -5.48 -20.13 12.42
N LEU A 23 -6.12 -20.55 11.32
CA LEU A 23 -6.38 -19.68 10.18
C LEU A 23 -7.31 -18.53 10.56
N ASP A 24 -8.40 -18.81 11.28
CA ASP A 24 -9.34 -17.80 11.76
C ASP A 24 -8.63 -16.77 12.67
N PHE A 25 -7.69 -17.22 13.50
CA PHE A 25 -6.88 -16.33 14.35
C PHE A 25 -5.91 -15.46 13.54
N ILE A 26 -5.28 -16.03 12.50
CA ILE A 26 -4.42 -15.26 11.60
C ILE A 26 -5.24 -14.19 10.87
N GLU A 27 -6.40 -14.53 10.32
CA GLU A 27 -7.30 -13.57 9.66
C GLU A 27 -7.76 -12.47 10.64
N PHE A 28 -8.07 -12.83 11.90
CA PHE A 28 -8.39 -11.86 12.94
C PHE A 28 -7.22 -10.90 13.19
N LEU A 29 -5.98 -11.41 13.30
CA LEU A 29 -4.80 -10.57 13.48
C LEU A 29 -4.58 -9.67 12.26
N GLU A 30 -4.73 -10.20 11.06
CA GLU A 30 -4.63 -9.42 9.82
C GLU A 30 -5.66 -8.30 9.83
N GLN A 31 -6.94 -8.55 10.12
CA GLN A 31 -7.94 -7.49 10.20
C GLN A 31 -7.61 -6.48 11.29
N ARG A 32 -7.25 -6.95 12.49
CA ARG A 32 -6.93 -6.08 13.63
C ARG A 32 -5.77 -5.16 13.30
N TYR A 33 -4.68 -5.67 12.72
CA TYR A 33 -3.47 -4.92 12.45
C TYR A 33 -3.41 -4.28 11.06
N THR A 34 -4.25 -4.68 10.12
CA THR A 34 -4.50 -3.92 8.88
C THR A 34 -5.37 -2.70 9.16
N LEU A 35 -6.21 -2.75 10.20
CA LEU A 35 -6.98 -1.61 10.73
C LEU A 35 -6.19 -0.71 11.69
N TYR A 36 -5.02 -1.13 12.15
CA TYR A 36 -4.00 -0.20 12.63
C TYR A 36 -3.15 0.16 11.42
N PRO A 37 -3.50 1.20 10.63
CA PRO A 37 -2.53 1.76 9.72
C PRO A 37 -1.29 2.01 10.58
N ASP A 38 -0.14 1.56 10.10
CA ASP A 38 1.12 2.02 10.64
C ASP A 38 1.07 3.55 10.53
N THR A 39 0.67 4.21 11.62
CA THR A 39 0.28 5.62 11.63
C THR A 39 1.45 6.48 11.21
N GLU A 40 2.67 5.97 11.47
CA GLU A 40 3.91 6.54 11.02
C GLU A 40 4.10 6.39 9.50
N LEU A 41 3.79 5.21 8.93
CA LEU A 41 3.80 5.01 7.48
C LEU A 41 2.77 5.89 6.77
N GLU A 42 1.54 5.99 7.30
CA GLU A 42 0.48 6.79 6.71
C GLU A 42 0.77 8.29 6.85
N ALA A 43 1.33 8.72 7.98
CA ALA A 43 1.81 10.10 8.16
C ALA A 43 2.97 10.43 7.20
N ARG A 44 3.92 9.51 7.02
CA ARG A 44 5.01 9.66 6.04
C ARG A 44 4.48 9.74 4.62
N ARG A 45 3.48 8.92 4.28
CA ARG A 45 2.81 8.94 2.98
C ARG A 45 2.10 10.27 2.75
N GLN A 46 1.34 10.76 3.72
CA GLN A 46 0.68 12.08 3.65
C GLN A 46 1.69 13.22 3.52
N ALA A 47 2.78 13.18 4.28
CA ALA A 47 3.85 14.18 4.16
C ALA A 47 4.53 14.14 2.77
N ALA A 48 4.76 12.96 2.22
CA ALA A 48 5.31 12.80 0.88
C ALA A 48 4.36 13.33 -0.21
N LEU A 49 3.06 13.07 -0.08
CA LEU A 49 2.04 13.59 -1.01
C LEU A 49 1.94 15.11 -0.94
N ALA A 50 1.93 15.69 0.26
CA ALA A 50 1.93 17.14 0.45
C ALA A 50 3.21 17.78 -0.13
N HIS A 51 4.36 17.13 0.02
CA HIS A 51 5.60 17.61 -0.58
C HIS A 51 5.52 17.60 -2.11
N LEU A 52 5.02 16.52 -2.71
CA LEU A 52 4.83 16.44 -4.16
C LEU A 52 3.88 17.51 -4.70
N ASP A 53 2.84 17.88 -3.94
CA ASP A 53 1.90 18.95 -4.31
C ASP A 53 2.56 20.33 -4.36
N THR A 54 3.58 20.57 -3.52
CA THR A 54 4.36 21.82 -3.57
C THR A 54 5.34 21.91 -4.74
N LEU A 55 5.67 20.77 -5.37
CA LEU A 55 6.61 20.74 -6.47
C LEU A 55 5.92 21.19 -7.75
N THR A 56 6.15 22.45 -8.14
CA THR A 56 5.78 22.94 -9.47
C THR A 56 6.85 22.53 -10.47
N ILE A 57 6.51 21.64 -11.41
CA ILE A 57 7.38 21.30 -12.52
C ILE A 57 7.10 22.28 -13.67
N GLU A 58 8.10 23.08 -14.02
CA GLU A 58 8.05 23.91 -15.22
C GLU A 58 8.42 23.08 -16.45
N TRP A 59 7.52 23.02 -17.42
CA TRP A 59 7.76 22.40 -18.72
C TRP A 59 7.85 23.48 -19.79
N GLN A 60 9.01 23.58 -20.45
CA GLN A 60 9.29 24.62 -21.46
C GLN A 60 8.99 26.06 -20.98
N GLY A 61 9.23 26.35 -19.70
CA GLY A 61 9.02 27.68 -19.11
C GLY A 61 7.55 28.02 -18.79
N ARG A 62 6.65 27.01 -18.77
CA ARG A 62 5.28 27.16 -18.26
C ARG A 62 5.03 26.15 -17.13
N PRO A 63 4.44 26.54 -16.00
CA PRO A 63 4.05 25.59 -14.97
C PRO A 63 2.97 24.67 -15.55
N ILE A 64 3.09 23.36 -15.33
CA ILE A 64 2.02 22.40 -15.69
C ILE A 64 0.95 22.48 -14.60
N PRO A 65 -0.24 23.05 -14.86
CA PRO A 65 -1.27 23.21 -13.83
C PRO A 65 -2.00 21.90 -13.53
N ASP A 66 -2.06 20.99 -14.50
CA ASP A 66 -2.70 19.68 -14.40
C ASP A 66 -2.04 18.71 -15.40
N ARG A 67 -1.67 17.53 -14.91
CA ARG A 67 -1.11 16.45 -15.72
C ARG A 67 -2.10 15.99 -16.79
N ALA A 68 -3.41 15.98 -16.52
CA ALA A 68 -4.43 15.59 -17.49
C ALA A 68 -4.50 16.61 -18.64
N ALA A 69 -4.49 17.91 -18.32
CA ALA A 69 -4.47 18.97 -19.31
C ALA A 69 -3.24 18.94 -20.23
N LEU A 70 -2.08 18.53 -19.72
CA LEU A 70 -0.86 18.36 -20.54
C LEU A 70 -1.00 17.25 -21.59
N TYR A 71 -1.64 16.13 -21.24
CA TYR A 71 -1.84 15.02 -22.19
C TYR A 71 -2.89 15.33 -23.25
N ASP A 72 -3.88 16.18 -22.93
CA ASP A 72 -4.88 16.64 -23.91
C ASP A 72 -4.25 17.59 -24.94
N ASP A 73 -3.34 18.50 -24.53
CA ASP A 73 -2.62 19.41 -25.43
C ASP A 73 -1.71 18.65 -26.42
N ILE A 74 -1.05 17.57 -25.96
CA ILE A 74 -0.19 16.71 -26.80
C ILE A 74 -1.03 15.87 -27.80
N ARG A 75 -2.26 15.50 -27.46
CA ARG A 75 -3.16 14.75 -28.35
C ARG A 75 -3.92 15.63 -29.35
N GLY A 76 -3.99 16.93 -29.09
CA GLY A 76 -4.73 17.91 -29.90
C GLY A 76 -3.92 18.58 -31.02
N GLN A 77 -2.61 18.36 -31.11
CA GLN A 77 -1.82 18.88 -32.24
C GLN A 77 -1.92 17.94 -33.46
N PRO A 78 -2.31 18.46 -34.65
CA PRO A 78 -2.29 17.72 -35.91
C PRO A 78 -0.86 17.46 -36.42
#